data_AF-A0A3N7CZ06-F1
#
_entry.id   AF-A0A3N7CZ06-F1
#
_cell.length_a   1.000
_cell.length_b   1.000
_cell.length_c   1.000
_cell.angle_alpha   90.00
_cell.angle_beta   90.00
_cell.angle_gamma   90.00
#
_symmetry.space_group_name_H-M   'P 1'
#
loop_
_entity.id
_entity.type
_entity.pdbx_description
1 polymer ?
#
loop_
_entity_poly.entity_id
_entity_poly.type
_entity_poly.pdbx_seq_one_letter_code
_entity_poly.pdbx_strand_id
1 'polypeptide(L)' 'MRQKVPKQGAIASGLSIEVELQISLPGLPREQAQALVEQAHIVCPYSNATRNNIDVTLTLI' A
#
# COMPACT_ATOMS: atom_id res chain seq x y z
N MET A 1 11.06 2.08 9.76
CA MET A 1 10.97 0.61 9.67
C MET A 1 10.10 0.27 8.48
N ARG A 2 10.71 -0.24 7.40
CA ARG A 2 10.04 -0.49 6.12
C ARG A 2 9.29 -1.81 6.21
N GLN A 3 8.00 -1.79 6.50
CA GLN A 3 7.20 -3.00 6.56
C GLN A 3 6.84 -3.44 5.13
N LYS A 4 7.82 -4.03 4.43
CA LYS A 4 7.53 -4.93 3.30
C LYS A 4 6.86 -6.16 3.91
N VAL A 5 5.54 -6.24 3.83
CA VAL A 5 4.80 -7.47 4.17
C VAL A 5 4.76 -8.30 2.90
N PRO A 6 5.59 -9.34 2.72
CA PRO A 6 5.66 -10.07 1.46
C PRO A 6 4.37 -10.89 1.27
N LYS A 7 3.58 -10.58 0.24
CA LYS A 7 2.36 -11.35 -0.09
C LYS A 7 2.35 -11.81 -1.54
N GLN A 8 2.54 -13.13 -1.65
CA GLN A 8 2.49 -14.01 -2.82
C GLN A 8 3.64 -13.87 -3.83
N GLY A 9 4.54 -14.86 -3.80
CA GLY A 9 5.43 -15.18 -4.93
C GLY A 9 4.68 -15.85 -6.08
N ALA A 10 5.34 -15.91 -7.24
CA ALA A 10 4.78 -16.34 -8.53
C ALA A 10 3.82 -17.54 -8.45
N ILE A 11 2.59 -17.34 -8.92
CA ILE A 11 1.58 -18.40 -9.05
C ILE A 11 1.94 -19.36 -10.19
N ALA A 12 1.74 -20.67 -9.98
CA ALA A 12 2.13 -21.74 -10.91
C ALA A 12 1.50 -21.64 -12.32
N SER A 13 0.46 -20.83 -12.48
CA SER A 13 -0.14 -20.49 -13.78
C SER A 13 -0.75 -19.10 -13.69
N GLY A 14 -0.02 -18.07 -14.11
CA GLY A 14 -0.50 -16.70 -14.19
C GLY A 14 0.60 -15.65 -14.03
N LEU A 15 0.22 -14.38 -14.12
CA LEU A 15 1.09 -13.23 -13.90
C LEU A 15 0.83 -12.64 -12.51
N SER A 16 1.89 -12.20 -11.83
CA SER A 16 1.81 -11.50 -10.55
C SER A 16 2.03 -9.99 -10.77
N ILE A 17 1.33 -9.15 -10.02
CA ILE A 17 1.50 -7.70 -10.06
C ILE A 17 1.85 -7.17 -8.67
N GLU A 18 2.67 -6.13 -8.61
CA GLU A 18 3.00 -5.37 -7.40
C GLU A 18 2.60 -3.91 -7.62
N VAL A 19 2.19 -3.23 -6.55
CA VAL A 19 1.71 -1.84 -6.60
C VAL A 19 2.50 -0.96 -5.63
N GLU A 20 3.07 0.14 -6.12
CA GLU A 20 3.62 1.21 -5.29
C GLU A 20 2.77 2.48 -5.44
N LEU A 21 2.31 3.03 -4.30
CA LEU A 21 1.59 4.30 -4.22
C LEU A 21 2.50 5.35 -3.60
N GLN A 22 2.80 6.39 -4.36
CA GLN A 22 3.50 7.58 -3.88
C GLN A 22 2.47 8.65 -3.49
N ILE A 23 2.41 8.97 -2.20
CA ILE A 23 1.45 9.93 -1.64
C ILE A 23 2.19 11.20 -1.25
N SER A 24 1.78 12.34 -1.83
CA SER A 24 2.27 13.65 -1.41
C SER A 24 1.17 14.44 -0.71
N LEU A 25 1.44 14.88 0.52
CA LEU A 25 0.53 15.67 1.34
C LEU A 25 1.26 16.93 1.85
N PRO A 26 1.51 17.91 0.98
CA PRO A 26 2.18 19.14 1.37
C PRO A 26 1.31 19.93 2.36
N GLY A 27 1.90 20.33 3.48
CA GLY A 27 1.21 21.09 4.53
C GLY A 27 0.76 20.26 5.74
N LEU A 28 0.97 18.95 5.73
CA LEU A 28 0.75 18.10 6.91
C LEU A 28 2.08 17.61 7.50
N PRO A 29 2.22 17.56 8.84
CA PRO A 29 3.32 16.86 9.49
C PRO A 29 3.33 15.39 9.06
N ARG A 30 4.52 14.83 8.85
CA ARG A 30 4.71 13.46 8.33
C ARG A 30 3.94 12.40 9.14
N GLU A 31 3.90 12.53 10.46
CA GLU A 31 3.12 11.62 11.32
C GLU A 31 1.62 11.68 11.06
N GLN A 32 1.05 12.88 10.91
CA GLN A 32 -0.38 13.05 10.62
C GLN A 32 -0.71 12.54 9.21
N ALA A 33 0.15 12.85 8.24
CA ALA A 33 0.01 12.37 6.87
C ALA A 33 0.07 10.82 6.83
N GLN A 34 0.94 10.21 7.62
CA GLN A 34 1.05 8.75 7.70
C GLN A 34 -0.20 8.11 8.32
N ALA A 35 -0.69 8.66 9.44
CA ALA A 35 -1.93 8.17 10.07
C ALA A 35 -3.13 8.26 9.11
N LEU A 36 -3.25 9.34 8.35
CA LEU A 36 -4.31 9.51 7.35
C LEU A 36 -4.18 8.49 6.20
N VAL A 37 -2.96 8.25 5.72
CA VAL A 37 -2.70 7.24 4.67
C VAL A 37 -3.07 5.83 5.17
N GLU A 38 -2.75 5.49 6.42
CA GLU A 38 -3.13 4.21 7.01
C GLU A 38 -4.65 4.06 7.12
N GLN A 39 -5.35 5.11 7.57
CA GLN A 39 -6.82 5.10 7.61
C GLN A 39 -7.44 5.00 6.21
N ALA A 40 -6.90 5.74 5.23
CA ALA A 40 -7.34 5.68 3.85
C ALA A 40 -7.16 4.27 3.26
N HIS A 41 -6.08 3.57 3.61
CA HIS A 41 -5.83 2.20 3.15
C HIS A 41 -6.84 1.18 3.71
N ILE A 42 -7.46 1.45 4.87
CA ILE A 42 -8.52 0.60 5.43
C ILE A 42 -9.82 0.75 4.64
N VAL A 43 -10.19 1.97 4.27
CA VAL A 43 -11.48 2.29 3.62
C VAL A 43 -11.42 2.24 2.10
N CYS A 44 -10.24 2.34 1.50
CA CYS A 44 -10.08 2.40 0.05
C CYS A 44 -10.57 1.08 -0.59
N PRO A 45 -11.53 1.15 -1.54
CA PRO A 45 -12.10 -0.04 -2.16
C PRO A 45 -11.03 -0.87 -2.90
N TYR A 46 -10.04 -0.21 -3.51
CA TYR A 46 -8.94 -0.89 -4.19
C TYR A 46 -8.03 -1.62 -3.19
N SER A 47 -7.66 -0.98 -2.09
CA SER A 47 -6.83 -1.59 -1.05
C SER A 47 -7.52 -2.78 -0.39
N ASN A 48 -8.85 -2.74 -0.25
CA ASN A 48 -9.61 -3.87 0.21
C ASN A 48 -9.66 -5.00 -0.83
N ALA A 49 -9.85 -4.67 -2.11
CA ALA A 49 -9.88 -5.64 -3.21
C ALA A 49 -8.52 -6.34 -3.42
N THR A 50 -7.41 -5.66 -3.15
CA THR A 50 -6.06 -6.22 -3.28
C THR A 50 -5.52 -6.84 -2.00
N ARG A 51 -6.27 -6.73 -0.89
CA ARG A 51 -5.86 -7.23 0.43
C ARG A 51 -5.59 -8.73 0.37
N ASN A 52 -4.39 -9.12 0.79
CA ASN A 52 -3.91 -10.51 0.79
C ASN A 52 -3.67 -11.13 -0.59
N ASN A 53 -3.78 -10.37 -1.68
CA ASN A 53 -3.61 -10.90 -3.04
C ASN A 53 -2.31 -10.43 -3.70
N ILE A 54 -1.89 -9.19 -3.44
CA ILE A 54 -0.69 -8.59 -4.03
C ILE A 54 0.05 -7.71 -3.01
N ASP A 55 1.33 -7.47 -3.26
CA ASP A 55 2.15 -6.52 -2.52
C ASP A 55 1.76 -5.06 -2.85
N VAL A 56 1.43 -4.29 -1.81
CA VAL A 56 1.08 -2.86 -1.92
C VAL A 56 2.01 -2.06 -1.01
N THR A 57 2.83 -1.19 -1.61
CA THR A 57 3.76 -0.29 -0.89
C THR A 57 3.20 1.13 -0.87
N LEU A 58 3.13 1.75 0.32
CA LEU A 58 2.70 3.15 0.51
C LEU A 58 3.94 3.99 0.87
N THR A 59 4.28 4.96 0.02
CA THR A 59 5.45 5.84 0.19
C THR A 59 4.99 7.29 0.31
N LEU A 60 5.25 7.94 1.45
CA LEU A 60 5.09 9.39 1.57
C LEU A 60 6.30 10.12 0.98
N ILE A 61 6.04 10.97 -0.03
CA ILE A 61 7.02 11.81 -0.73
C ILE A 61 6.87 13.29 -0.36
#